data_AF-A0A839T7L3-F1
#
_entry.id   AF-A0A839T7L3-F1
#
_cell.length_a   1.000
_cell.length_b   1.000
_cell.length_c   1.000
_cell.angle_alpha   90.00
_cell.angle_beta   90.00
_cell.angle_gamma   90.00
#
_symmetry.space_group_name_H-M   'P 1'
#
loop_
_entity.id
_entity.type
_entity.pdbx_description
1 polymer ?
#
loop_
_entity_poly.entity_id
_entity_poly.type
_entity_poly.pdbx_seq_one_letter_code
_entity_poly.pdbx_strand_id
1 'polypeptide(L)'
;MEATQAHRTTEVESTKTMVERVEERFDITPERLISDIAYGTAPMLAWMVEEKGIEPHVPVWDKTERKDGTFSSNDFHWNEEGEEYRCLNGKPLRSEWRAFTQQRSRVTKANTIIYRSSQADCAACPLKAKCCPNTPNRKIVRSIHEAARDVARRIAKTPEYIHSRCERKKVEMLFAHLKRIMKVDRLRLRGLTGATDEFTLAATVQNLRRMAKLLPQGPPATVRAETLELTRKPEPGRSVKPRKAT
;
A
#
# COMPACT_ATOMS: atom_id res chain seq x y z
N MET A 1 -3.81 -13.78 -5.24
CA MET A 1 -4.88 -12.78 -5.04
C MET A 1 -5.87 -13.38 -4.07
N GLU A 2 -6.45 -12.55 -3.20
CA GLU A 2 -7.43 -12.98 -2.20
C GLU A 2 -8.65 -12.06 -2.31
N ALA A 3 -9.83 -12.63 -2.60
CA ALA A 3 -11.05 -11.83 -2.64
C ALA A 3 -11.54 -11.61 -1.21
N THR A 4 -11.65 -10.35 -0.80
CA THR A 4 -12.14 -9.97 0.52
C THR A 4 -13.46 -9.22 0.41
N GLN A 5 -14.22 -9.24 1.50
CA GLN A 5 -15.29 -8.25 1.67
C GLN A 5 -14.67 -6.84 1.66
N ALA A 6 -15.43 -5.85 1.17
CA ALA A 6 -15.04 -4.43 1.16
C ALA A 6 -15.06 -3.85 2.59
N HIS A 7 -14.14 -4.34 3.41
CA HIS A 7 -13.98 -4.00 4.81
C HIS A 7 -12.49 -3.93 5.10
N ARG A 8 -12.01 -2.75 5.49
CA ARG A 8 -10.57 -2.46 5.62
C ARG A 8 -9.82 -3.48 6.48
N THR A 9 -10.39 -3.90 7.61
CA THR A 9 -9.73 -4.89 8.48
C THR A 9 -9.51 -6.19 7.73
N THR A 10 -10.49 -6.63 6.93
CA THR A 10 -10.40 -7.86 6.14
C THR A 10 -9.37 -7.73 5.02
N GLU A 11 -9.25 -6.54 4.41
CA GLU A 11 -8.23 -6.23 3.40
C GLU A 11 -6.81 -6.19 3.99
N VAL A 12 -6.64 -5.67 5.21
CA VAL A 12 -5.35 -5.65 5.92
C VAL A 12 -4.92 -7.08 6.25
N GLU A 13 -5.83 -7.90 6.79
CA GLU A 13 -5.52 -9.29 7.13
C GLU A 13 -5.23 -10.14 5.88
N SER A 14 -5.91 -9.92 4.75
CA SER A 14 -5.61 -10.68 3.52
C SER A 14 -4.20 -10.43 2.98
N THR A 15 -3.61 -9.27 3.28
CA THR A 15 -2.21 -9.00 2.93
C THR A 15 -1.26 -9.93 3.68
N LYS A 16 -1.51 -10.19 4.96
CA LYS A 16 -0.72 -11.14 5.74
C LYS A 16 -0.83 -12.54 5.15
N THR A 17 -2.05 -12.99 4.88
CA THR A 17 -2.31 -14.28 4.23
C THR A 17 -1.61 -14.41 2.89
N MET A 18 -1.56 -13.35 2.08
CA MET A 18 -0.87 -13.36 0.80
C MET A 18 0.65 -13.47 0.96
N VAL A 19 1.25 -12.80 1.94
CA VAL A 19 2.68 -12.89 2.22
C VAL A 19 3.05 -14.28 2.76
N GLU A 20 2.31 -14.78 3.75
CA GLU A 20 2.51 -16.12 4.32
C GLU A 20 2.40 -17.21 3.25
N ARG A 21 1.42 -17.11 2.35
CA ARG A 21 1.28 -18.07 1.23
C ARG A 21 2.47 -18.05 0.29
N VAL A 22 3.10 -16.90 0.06
CA VAL A 22 4.28 -16.80 -0.82
C VAL A 22 5.50 -17.40 -0.12
N GLU A 23 5.67 -17.11 1.16
CA GLU A 23 6.70 -17.70 2.01
C GLU A 23 6.60 -19.23 2.04
N GLU A 24 5.42 -19.78 2.36
CA GLU A 24 5.20 -21.23 2.41
C GLU A 24 5.44 -21.95 1.07
N ARG A 25 5.10 -21.31 -0.05
CA ARG A 25 5.16 -21.95 -1.38
C ARG A 25 6.49 -21.80 -2.07
N PHE A 26 7.19 -20.71 -1.81
CA PHE A 26 8.37 -20.32 -2.57
C PHE A 26 9.60 -20.06 -1.71
N ASP A 27 9.48 -20.11 -0.38
CA ASP A 27 10.55 -19.78 0.57
C ASP A 27 11.10 -18.36 0.35
N ILE A 28 10.19 -17.42 0.07
CA ILE A 28 10.53 -16.02 -0.22
C ILE A 28 9.71 -15.11 0.69
N THR A 29 10.41 -14.29 1.46
CA THR A 29 9.84 -13.18 2.24
C THR A 29 10.31 -11.85 1.65
N PRO A 30 9.40 -10.91 1.37
CA PRO A 30 9.80 -9.63 0.78
C PRO A 30 10.58 -8.79 1.79
N GLU A 31 11.73 -8.24 1.39
CA GLU A 31 12.54 -7.35 2.26
C GLU A 31 11.77 -6.07 2.65
N ARG A 32 10.92 -5.58 1.75
CA ARG A 32 10.11 -4.37 1.95
C ARG A 32 8.70 -4.52 1.40
N LEU A 33 7.74 -3.90 2.05
CA LEU A 33 6.33 -3.90 1.62
C LEU A 33 5.77 -2.49 1.51
N ILE A 34 5.36 -2.12 0.29
CA ILE A 34 4.76 -0.82 -0.03
C ILE A 34 3.25 -0.96 -0.12
N SER A 35 2.54 -0.08 0.60
CA SER A 35 1.08 -0.05 0.59
C SER A 35 0.53 1.37 0.77
N ASP A 36 -0.78 1.53 0.63
CA ASP A 36 -1.46 2.77 0.92
C ASP A 36 -1.64 3.02 2.42
N ILE A 37 -2.11 4.22 2.78
CA ILE A 37 -2.25 4.64 4.17
C ILE A 37 -3.22 3.77 4.99
N ALA A 38 -4.19 3.10 4.36
CA ALA A 38 -5.17 2.27 5.06
C ALA A 38 -4.52 1.05 5.73
N TYR A 39 -3.37 0.61 5.20
CA TYR A 39 -2.56 -0.47 5.76
C TYR A 39 -1.59 0.01 6.86
N GLY A 40 -1.40 1.33 7.03
CA GLY A 40 -0.50 1.93 8.02
C GLY A 40 -0.99 1.88 9.47
N THR A 41 -1.80 0.88 9.82
CA THR A 41 -2.32 0.70 11.19
C THR A 41 -1.24 0.15 12.11
N ALA A 42 -1.30 0.49 13.40
CA ALA A 42 -0.28 0.07 14.36
C ALA A 42 -0.07 -1.47 14.40
N PRO A 43 -1.12 -2.32 14.43
CA PRO A 43 -0.93 -3.77 14.42
C PRO A 43 -0.31 -4.31 13.13
N MET A 44 -0.64 -3.72 11.98
CA MET A 44 -0.08 -4.15 10.69
C MET A 44 1.40 -3.80 10.58
N LEU A 45 1.79 -2.61 11.06
CA LEU A 45 3.19 -2.20 11.10
C LEU A 45 4.00 -3.06 12.07
N ALA A 46 3.42 -3.43 13.22
CA ALA A 46 4.04 -4.36 14.16
C ALA A 46 4.29 -5.71 13.52
N TRP A 47 3.28 -6.30 12.87
CA TRP A 47 3.43 -7.56 12.16
C TRP A 47 4.54 -7.50 11.10
N MET A 48 4.62 -6.42 10.31
CA MET A 48 5.70 -6.25 9.33
C MET A 48 7.07 -6.22 10.02
N VAL A 49 7.27 -5.34 11.00
CA VAL A 49 8.58 -5.05 11.58
C VAL A 49 9.03 -6.12 12.59
N GLU A 50 8.16 -6.45 13.53
CA GLU A 50 8.46 -7.24 14.72
C GLU A 50 8.33 -8.75 14.43
N GLU A 51 7.35 -9.17 13.62
CA GLU A 51 7.10 -10.59 13.36
C GLU A 51 7.76 -11.08 12.06
N LYS A 52 7.71 -10.29 10.98
CA LYS A 52 8.21 -10.72 9.65
C LYS A 52 9.55 -10.12 9.24
N GLY A 53 10.06 -9.11 9.97
CA GLY A 53 11.30 -8.42 9.59
C GLY A 53 11.22 -7.69 8.24
N ILE A 54 10.02 -7.29 7.81
CA ILE A 54 9.74 -6.59 6.57
C ILE A 54 9.78 -5.09 6.79
N GLU A 55 10.51 -4.34 5.96
CA GLU A 55 10.53 -2.89 6.03
C GLU A 55 9.16 -2.29 5.62
N PRO A 56 8.49 -1.53 6.51
CA PRO A 56 7.17 -0.97 6.23
C PRO A 56 7.29 0.30 5.40
N HIS A 57 7.25 0.16 4.07
CA HIS A 57 7.11 1.29 3.15
C HIS A 57 5.64 1.74 3.09
N VAL A 58 5.03 2.01 4.22
CA VAL A 58 3.61 2.33 4.33
C VAL A 58 3.44 3.65 5.08
N PRO A 59 2.69 4.64 4.57
CA PRO A 59 2.39 5.84 5.33
C PRO A 59 1.68 5.47 6.63
N VAL A 60 2.17 5.98 7.77
CA VAL A 60 1.56 5.70 9.06
C VAL A 60 0.16 6.34 9.12
N TRP A 61 -0.83 5.53 9.47
CA TRP A 61 -2.16 6.04 9.79
C TRP A 61 -2.08 6.74 11.15
N ASP A 62 -1.94 8.06 11.14
CA ASP A 62 -1.85 8.87 12.35
C ASP A 62 -3.03 9.83 12.47
N LYS A 63 -3.61 9.86 13.68
CA LYS A 63 -4.71 10.76 14.06
C LYS A 63 -4.30 11.70 15.20
N THR A 64 -3.01 11.71 15.56
CA THR A 64 -2.48 12.52 16.67
C THR A 64 -2.08 13.93 16.24
N GLU A 65 -1.98 14.20 14.94
CA GLU A 65 -1.77 15.56 14.42
C GLU A 65 -2.95 16.46 14.75
N ARG A 66 -2.64 17.65 15.25
CA ARG A 66 -3.63 18.67 15.60
C ARG A 66 -3.53 19.84 14.64
N LYS A 67 -4.69 20.32 14.18
CA LYS A 67 -4.81 21.46 13.26
C LYS A 67 -5.23 22.75 13.96
N ASP A 68 -5.40 22.71 15.27
CA ASP A 68 -5.88 23.82 16.11
C ASP A 68 -4.74 24.72 16.62
N GLY A 69 -3.51 24.53 16.11
CA GLY A 69 -2.33 25.29 16.53
C GLY A 69 -1.78 24.90 17.90
N THR A 70 -2.39 23.93 18.59
CA THR A 70 -1.84 23.36 19.82
C THR A 70 -0.73 22.37 19.50
N PHE A 71 0.20 22.16 20.44
CA PHE A 71 1.26 21.17 20.26
C PHE A 71 0.65 19.79 19.93
N SER A 72 1.24 19.04 19.00
CA SER A 72 0.94 17.63 18.69
C SER A 72 1.68 16.70 19.65
N SER A 73 1.47 15.38 19.57
CA SER A 73 2.30 14.41 20.29
C SER A 73 3.75 14.43 19.81
N ASN A 74 3.99 14.79 18.55
CA ASN A 74 5.33 14.82 17.96
C ASN A 74 6.24 15.91 18.56
N ASP A 75 5.66 16.92 19.20
CA ASP A 75 6.42 17.96 19.91
C ASP A 75 6.93 17.48 21.28
N PHE A 76 6.53 16.29 21.73
CA PHE A 76 6.93 15.71 23.01
C PHE A 76 7.99 14.66 22.78
N HIS A 77 9.03 14.69 23.61
CA HIS A 77 10.13 13.74 23.51
C HIS A 77 9.78 12.45 24.25
N TRP A 78 9.93 11.30 23.60
CA TRP A 78 9.77 9.99 24.23
C TRP A 78 11.08 9.57 24.91
N ASN A 79 11.03 9.26 26.21
CA ASN A 79 12.15 8.64 26.93
C ASN A 79 11.85 7.15 27.12
N GLU A 80 12.63 6.30 26.46
CA GLU A 80 12.52 4.84 26.54
C GLU A 80 12.89 4.30 27.91
N GLU A 81 13.98 4.77 28.52
CA GLU A 81 14.48 4.29 29.81
C GLU A 81 13.47 4.53 30.95
N GLY A 82 12.78 5.67 30.89
CA GLY A 82 11.79 6.07 31.90
C GLY A 82 10.34 5.73 31.54
N GLU A 83 10.09 5.13 30.38
CA GLU A 83 8.76 4.93 29.78
C GLU A 83 7.86 6.17 29.92
N GLU A 84 8.35 7.36 29.58
CA GLU A 84 7.61 8.60 29.79
C GLU A 84 7.83 9.60 28.66
N TYR A 85 6.84 10.46 28.43
CA TYR A 85 7.02 11.61 27.55
C TYR A 85 7.54 12.80 28.34
N ARG A 86 8.41 13.60 27.73
CA ARG A 86 8.88 14.89 28.25
C ARG A 86 8.25 15.99 27.40
N CYS A 87 7.59 16.94 28.06
CA CYS A 87 7.06 18.12 27.38
C CYS A 87 8.19 19.12 27.07
N LEU A 88 7.89 20.15 26.28
CA LEU A 88 8.85 21.20 25.91
C LEU A 88 9.37 21.98 27.11
N ASN A 89 8.67 21.96 28.25
CA ASN A 89 9.12 22.55 29.52
C ASN A 89 9.82 21.53 30.44
N GLY A 90 10.26 20.38 29.90
CA GLY A 90 10.99 19.32 30.61
C GLY A 90 10.19 18.45 31.59
N LYS A 91 8.91 18.77 31.83
CA LYS A 91 8.05 18.04 32.77
C LYS A 91 7.61 16.69 32.20
N PRO A 92 7.58 15.63 33.04
CA PRO A 92 7.21 14.29 32.58
C PRO A 92 5.69 14.12 32.41
N LEU A 93 5.32 13.24 31.48
CA LEU A 93 3.99 12.68 31.33
C LEU A 93 4.12 11.18 31.53
N ARG A 94 3.51 10.68 32.59
CA ARG A 94 3.59 9.28 33.01
C ARG A 94 2.27 8.58 32.83
N SER A 95 2.31 7.28 32.58
CA SER A 95 1.10 6.44 32.63
C SER A 95 0.61 6.25 34.06
N GLU A 96 1.54 6.26 35.02
CA GLU A 96 1.26 6.14 36.45
C GLU A 96 2.03 7.22 37.23
N TRP A 97 1.33 7.92 38.11
CA TRP A 97 1.91 8.93 39.01
C TRP A 97 2.07 8.42 40.44
N ARG A 98 1.48 7.27 40.76
CA ARG A 98 1.50 6.64 42.07
C ARG A 98 1.93 5.19 41.90
N ALA A 99 2.76 4.70 42.81
CA ALA A 99 3.04 3.28 42.91
C ALA A 99 1.79 2.56 43.44
N PHE A 100 1.30 1.57 42.70
CA PHE A 100 0.23 0.68 43.17
C PHE A 100 0.84 -0.64 43.62
N THR A 101 0.36 -1.17 44.75
CA THR A 101 0.80 -2.46 45.29
C THR A 101 0.49 -3.63 44.34
N GLN A 102 -0.57 -3.52 43.54
CA GLN A 102 -0.87 -4.47 42.47
C GLN A 102 -0.68 -3.81 41.11
N GLN A 103 0.15 -4.43 40.28
CA GLN A 103 0.43 -3.97 38.94
C GLN A 103 -0.76 -4.23 38.02
N ARG A 104 -1.32 -3.16 37.44
CA ARG A 104 -2.46 -3.26 36.51
C ARG A 104 -1.96 -3.22 35.08
N SER A 105 -2.60 -3.99 34.20
CA SER A 105 -2.40 -3.79 32.77
C SER A 105 -2.90 -2.38 32.40
N ARG A 106 -1.97 -1.53 31.96
CA ARG A 106 -2.25 -0.14 31.55
C ARG A 106 -2.74 -0.05 30.11
N VAL A 107 -2.74 -1.18 29.42
CA VAL A 107 -3.14 -1.30 28.02
C VAL A 107 -4.66 -1.26 27.97
N THR A 108 -5.19 -0.25 27.28
CA THR A 108 -6.62 -0.15 27.03
C THR A 108 -7.08 -1.23 26.05
N LYS A 109 -8.39 -1.46 25.94
CA LYS A 109 -8.98 -2.35 24.91
C LYS A 109 -8.58 -1.99 23.47
N ALA A 110 -8.12 -0.76 23.25
CA ALA A 110 -7.65 -0.28 21.95
C ALA A 110 -6.13 -0.48 21.74
N ASN A 111 -5.46 -1.29 22.57
CA ASN A 111 -4.02 -1.54 22.50
C ASN A 111 -3.18 -0.24 22.56
N THR A 112 -3.57 0.65 23.48
CA THR A 112 -2.86 1.91 23.74
C THR A 112 -2.65 2.14 25.22
N ILE A 113 -1.59 2.89 25.56
CA ILE A 113 -1.26 3.36 26.89
C ILE A 113 -1.46 4.88 26.94
N ILE A 114 -2.03 5.37 28.03
CA ILE A 114 -2.33 6.79 28.21
C ILE A 114 -1.32 7.44 29.16
N TYR A 115 -0.57 8.42 28.65
CA TYR A 115 0.36 9.25 29.40
C TYR A 115 -0.26 10.59 29.74
N ARG A 116 -0.13 11.03 31.00
CA ARG A 116 -0.72 12.28 31.49
C ARG A 116 0.32 13.14 32.18
N SER A 117 0.28 14.45 31.97
CA SER A 117 1.07 15.39 32.79
C SER A 117 0.40 15.62 34.15
N SER A 118 1.20 16.08 35.11
CA SER A 118 0.68 16.59 36.39
C SER A 118 -0.14 17.85 36.16
N GLN A 119 -1.31 17.93 36.81
CA GLN A 119 -2.15 19.12 36.77
C GLN A 119 -1.48 20.31 37.47
N ALA A 120 -0.75 20.08 38.56
CA ALA A 120 -0.03 21.12 39.28
C ALA A 120 1.07 21.75 38.41
N ASP A 121 1.83 20.91 37.69
CA ASP A 121 2.86 21.40 36.75
C ASP A 121 2.24 22.18 35.59
N CYS A 122 1.09 21.72 35.06
CA CYS A 122 0.41 22.40 33.97
C CYS A 122 -0.26 23.71 34.39
N ALA A 123 -0.74 23.81 35.63
CA ALA A 123 -1.46 24.99 36.12
C ALA A 123 -0.59 26.25 36.11
N ALA A 124 0.68 26.13 36.50
CA ALA A 124 1.66 27.22 36.52
C ALA A 124 2.52 27.31 35.24
N CYS A 125 2.24 26.49 34.22
CA CYS A 125 3.09 26.40 33.04
C CYS A 125 2.85 27.57 32.08
N PRO A 126 3.90 28.31 31.65
CA PRO A 126 3.75 29.42 30.69
C PRO A 126 3.24 28.95 29.32
N LEU A 127 3.50 27.69 28.96
CA LEU A 127 3.08 27.10 27.69
C LEU A 127 1.66 26.52 27.72
N LYS A 128 0.92 26.62 28.84
CA LYS A 128 -0.40 25.98 29.00
C LYS A 128 -1.38 26.33 27.89
N ALA A 129 -1.47 27.62 27.52
CA ALA A 129 -2.38 28.11 26.49
C ALA A 129 -2.15 27.44 25.12
N LYS A 130 -0.89 27.14 24.77
CA LYS A 130 -0.54 26.46 23.51
C LYS A 130 -0.48 24.94 23.63
N CYS A 131 -0.30 24.40 24.84
CA CYS A 131 -0.15 22.98 25.09
C CYS A 131 -1.48 22.27 25.34
N CYS A 132 -2.31 22.79 26.25
CA CYS A 132 -3.58 22.19 26.64
C CYS A 132 -4.55 23.30 27.10
N PRO A 133 -5.05 24.13 26.17
CA PRO A 133 -5.91 25.28 26.52
C PRO A 133 -7.23 24.85 27.17
N ASN A 134 -7.83 23.76 26.68
CA ASN A 134 -9.17 23.32 27.06
C ASN A 134 -9.19 22.21 28.12
N THR A 135 -8.03 21.76 28.61
CA THR A 135 -7.93 20.66 29.58
C THR A 135 -6.99 21.02 30.72
N PRO A 136 -7.23 20.52 31.95
CA PRO A 136 -6.40 20.84 33.11
C PRO A 136 -4.97 20.32 32.99
N ASN A 137 -4.77 19.23 32.24
CA ASN A 137 -3.47 18.65 31.95
C ASN A 137 -3.42 18.11 30.52
N ARG A 138 -2.22 17.78 30.07
CA ARG A 138 -1.95 17.19 28.76
C ARG A 138 -2.09 15.66 28.84
N LYS A 139 -2.68 15.08 27.80
CA LYS A 139 -2.83 13.64 27.60
C LYS A 139 -2.23 13.25 26.25
N ILE A 140 -1.41 12.19 26.23
CA ILE A 140 -0.89 11.54 25.03
C ILE A 140 -1.31 10.07 25.05
N VAL A 141 -1.83 9.59 23.93
CA VAL A 141 -2.19 8.18 23.75
C VAL A 141 -1.11 7.56 22.87
N ARG A 142 -0.36 6.60 23.39
CA ARG A 142 0.71 5.89 22.69
C ARG A 142 0.24 4.49 22.35
N SER A 143 0.49 4.01 21.13
CA SER A 143 0.22 2.60 20.81
C SER A 143 1.22 1.69 21.52
N ILE A 144 0.82 0.46 21.84
CA ILE A 144 1.79 -0.57 22.24
C ILE A 144 2.81 -0.86 21.11
N HIS A 145 2.41 -0.63 19.86
CA HIS A 145 3.23 -0.81 18.66
C HIS A 145 3.82 0.52 18.14
N GLU A 146 4.07 1.50 19.02
CA GLU A 146 4.59 2.79 18.58
C GLU A 146 6.01 2.68 18.00
N ALA A 147 6.83 1.73 18.47
CA ALA A 147 8.16 1.48 17.92
C ALA A 147 8.10 1.12 16.43
N ALA A 148 7.21 0.20 16.03
CA ALA A 148 6.99 -0.13 14.62
C ALA A 148 6.46 1.07 13.80
N ARG A 149 5.63 1.93 14.40
CA ARG A 149 5.19 3.18 13.76
C ARG A 149 6.35 4.14 13.55
N ASP A 150 7.26 4.25 14.51
CA ASP A 150 8.45 5.09 14.40
C ASP A 150 9.42 4.60 13.31
N VAL A 151 9.56 3.29 13.12
CA VAL A 151 10.29 2.71 11.98
C VAL A 151 9.67 3.18 10.66
N ALA A 152 8.35 3.04 10.49
CA ALA A 152 7.67 3.50 9.28
C ALA A 152 7.80 5.01 9.04
N ARG A 153 7.72 5.84 10.11
CA ARG A 153 7.95 7.30 10.02
C ARG A 153 9.39 7.62 9.60
N ARG A 154 10.37 6.82 10.02
CA ARG A 154 11.78 6.99 9.64
C ARG A 154 11.99 6.65 8.17
N ILE A 155 11.48 5.50 7.72
CA ILE A 155 11.52 5.06 6.32
C ILE A 155 10.85 6.09 5.41
N ALA A 156 9.70 6.64 5.82
CA ALA A 156 8.98 7.63 5.02
C ALA A 156 9.81 8.89 4.66
N LYS A 157 10.91 9.17 5.37
CA LYS A 157 11.81 10.31 5.12
C LYS A 157 12.99 9.95 4.21
N THR A 158 13.15 8.69 3.81
CA THR A 158 14.31 8.26 3.03
C THR A 158 14.07 8.30 1.51
N PRO A 159 15.13 8.41 0.69
CA PRO A 159 15.01 8.33 -0.77
C PRO A 159 14.42 6.99 -1.26
N GLU A 160 14.69 5.90 -0.56
CA GLU A 160 14.18 4.56 -0.89
C GLU A 160 12.66 4.52 -0.81
N TYR A 161 12.06 5.22 0.14
CA TYR A 161 10.60 5.35 0.21
C TYR A 161 10.02 6.08 -1.00
N ILE A 162 10.68 7.14 -1.48
CA ILE A 162 10.27 7.84 -2.71
C ILE A 162 10.33 6.88 -3.90
N HIS A 163 11.36 6.05 -3.98
CA HIS A 163 11.46 5.03 -5.01
C HIS A 163 10.30 4.03 -4.93
N SER A 164 10.04 3.43 -3.77
CA SER A 164 8.92 2.49 -3.57
C SER A 164 7.57 3.13 -3.92
N ARG A 165 7.38 4.42 -3.61
CA ARG A 165 6.17 5.18 -4.00
C ARG A 165 6.01 5.26 -5.53
N CYS A 166 7.10 5.42 -6.26
CA CYS A 166 7.10 5.36 -7.72
C CYS A 166 6.81 3.94 -8.22
N GLU A 167 7.36 2.91 -7.58
CA GLU A 167 7.09 1.51 -7.92
C GLU A 167 5.63 1.11 -7.70
N ARG A 168 4.97 1.63 -6.66
CA ARG A 168 3.55 1.41 -6.39
C ARG A 168 2.66 1.80 -7.57
N LYS A 169 3.06 2.81 -8.36
CA LYS A 169 2.33 3.21 -9.58
C LYS A 169 2.32 2.09 -10.64
N LYS A 170 3.34 1.21 -10.67
CA LYS A 170 3.36 0.04 -11.55
C LYS A 170 2.17 -0.88 -11.27
N VAL A 171 1.80 -1.05 -9.99
CA VAL A 171 0.62 -1.83 -9.57
C VAL A 171 -0.68 -1.13 -9.97
N GLU A 172 -0.79 0.18 -9.73
CA GLU A 172 -1.96 0.97 -10.16
C GLU A 172 -2.20 0.86 -11.68
N MET A 173 -1.11 0.87 -12.47
CA MET A 173 -1.19 0.67 -13.92
C MET A 173 -1.68 -0.72 -14.31
N LEU A 174 -1.39 -1.76 -13.52
CA LEU A 174 -1.93 -3.10 -13.75
C LEU A 174 -3.44 -3.12 -13.55
N PHE A 175 -3.94 -2.53 -12.46
CA PHE A 175 -5.38 -2.40 -12.24
C PHE A 175 -6.04 -1.52 -13.30
N ALA A 176 -5.38 -0.47 -13.78
CA ALA A 176 -5.88 0.38 -14.86
C ALA A 176 -6.02 -0.40 -16.18
N HIS A 177 -5.03 -1.24 -16.53
CA HIS A 177 -5.12 -2.12 -17.71
C HIS A 177 -6.25 -3.14 -17.57
N LEU A 178 -6.40 -3.73 -16.37
CA LEU A 178 -7.47 -4.68 -16.08
C LEU A 178 -8.85 -4.10 -16.40
N LYS A 179 -9.11 -2.89 -15.89
CA LYS A 179 -10.37 -2.16 -16.10
C LYS A 179 -10.51 -1.68 -17.55
N ARG A 180 -9.55 -0.91 -18.06
CA ARG A 180 -9.71 -0.19 -19.34
C ARG A 180 -9.54 -1.05 -20.58
N ILE A 181 -8.59 -2.00 -20.56
CA ILE A 181 -8.24 -2.84 -21.73
C ILE A 181 -9.04 -4.14 -21.71
N MET A 182 -9.06 -4.84 -20.56
CA MET A 182 -9.73 -6.13 -20.44
C MET A 182 -11.19 -6.02 -20.01
N LYS A 183 -11.70 -4.79 -19.79
CA LYS A 183 -13.11 -4.48 -19.49
C LYS A 183 -13.64 -5.21 -18.25
N VAL A 184 -12.77 -5.48 -17.28
CA VAL A 184 -13.15 -6.03 -15.97
C VAL A 184 -13.59 -4.89 -15.07
N ASP A 185 -14.67 -4.22 -15.48
CA ASP A 185 -15.25 -3.08 -14.74
C ASP A 185 -16.27 -3.53 -13.69
N ARG A 186 -16.84 -4.73 -13.88
CA ARG A 186 -17.79 -5.39 -12.95
C ARG A 186 -17.54 -6.89 -12.96
N LEU A 187 -17.67 -7.49 -11.78
CA LEU A 187 -17.72 -8.94 -11.62
C LEU A 187 -19.11 -9.45 -12.05
N ARG A 188 -19.14 -10.59 -12.73
CA ARG A 188 -20.36 -11.23 -13.24
C ARG A 188 -20.90 -12.29 -12.27
N LEU A 189 -20.00 -13.01 -11.62
CA LEU A 189 -20.26 -14.01 -10.62
C LEU A 189 -20.50 -13.34 -9.26
N ARG A 190 -21.32 -13.99 -8.44
CA ARG A 190 -21.69 -13.50 -7.10
C ARG A 190 -20.90 -14.22 -6.02
N GLY A 191 -20.71 -13.55 -4.90
CA GLY A 191 -20.00 -14.08 -3.74
C GLY A 191 -18.47 -14.03 -3.90
N LEU A 192 -17.77 -14.32 -2.80
CA LEU A 192 -16.30 -14.27 -2.76
C LEU A 192 -15.67 -15.30 -3.68
N THR A 193 -16.22 -16.52 -3.76
CA THR A 193 -15.73 -17.56 -4.67
C THR A 193 -15.78 -17.11 -6.12
N GLY A 194 -16.93 -16.59 -6.57
CA GLY A 194 -17.09 -16.06 -7.93
C GLY A 194 -16.14 -14.90 -8.23
N ALA A 195 -15.96 -13.99 -7.26
CA ALA A 195 -14.98 -12.91 -7.37
C ALA A 195 -13.55 -13.45 -7.51
N THR A 196 -13.17 -14.44 -6.70
CA THR A 196 -11.85 -15.08 -6.75
C THR A 196 -11.60 -15.71 -8.12
N ASP A 197 -12.57 -16.45 -8.68
CA ASP A 197 -12.43 -17.11 -9.97
C ASP A 197 -12.22 -16.10 -11.10
N GLU A 198 -13.06 -15.08 -11.18
CA GLU A 198 -12.95 -14.03 -12.20
C GLU A 198 -11.63 -13.27 -12.10
N PHE A 199 -11.22 -12.88 -10.89
CA PHE A 199 -9.96 -12.18 -10.70
C PHE A 199 -8.74 -13.06 -11.00
N THR A 200 -8.80 -14.35 -10.67
CA THR A 200 -7.72 -15.30 -10.96
C THR A 200 -7.55 -15.46 -12.47
N LEU A 201 -8.64 -15.62 -13.21
CA LEU A 201 -8.60 -15.69 -14.68
C LEU A 201 -8.09 -14.38 -15.28
N ALA A 202 -8.59 -13.23 -14.81
CA ALA A 202 -8.18 -11.93 -15.33
C ALA A 202 -6.70 -11.63 -15.06
N ALA A 203 -6.20 -11.97 -13.85
CA ALA A 203 -4.78 -11.87 -13.52
C ALA A 203 -3.92 -12.81 -14.38
N THR A 204 -4.41 -14.03 -14.64
CA THR A 204 -3.73 -15.00 -15.53
C THR A 204 -3.59 -14.43 -16.94
N VAL A 205 -4.67 -13.91 -17.53
CA VAL A 205 -4.63 -13.26 -18.84
C VAL A 205 -3.68 -12.06 -18.85
N GLN A 206 -3.68 -11.27 -17.77
CA GLN A 206 -2.76 -10.14 -17.63
C GLN A 206 -1.29 -10.58 -17.64
N ASN A 207 -0.97 -11.64 -16.91
CA ASN A 207 0.36 -12.21 -16.83
C ASN A 207 0.81 -12.75 -18.20
N LEU A 208 -0.06 -13.51 -18.89
CA LEU A 208 0.19 -13.99 -20.25
C LEU A 208 0.48 -12.83 -21.23
N ARG A 209 -0.34 -11.77 -21.20
CA ARG A 209 -0.15 -10.57 -22.03
C ARG A 209 1.19 -9.87 -21.76
N ARG A 210 1.66 -9.86 -20.51
CA ARG A 210 2.97 -9.29 -20.17
C ARG A 210 4.10 -10.18 -20.64
N MET A 211 4.01 -11.50 -20.44
CA MET A 211 5.01 -12.45 -20.92
C MET A 211 5.18 -12.35 -22.44
N ALA A 212 4.08 -12.31 -23.21
CA ALA A 212 4.14 -12.15 -24.66
C ALA A 212 4.87 -10.87 -25.15
N LYS A 213 4.92 -9.82 -24.32
CA LYS A 213 5.67 -8.59 -24.62
C LYS A 213 7.14 -8.64 -24.22
N LEU A 214 7.48 -9.48 -23.24
CA LEU A 214 8.85 -9.66 -22.75
C LEU A 214 9.60 -10.73 -23.52
N LEU A 215 8.88 -11.67 -24.12
CA LEU A 215 9.46 -12.66 -25.01
C LEU A 215 10.02 -11.97 -26.27
N PRO A 216 11.25 -12.29 -26.69
CA PRO A 216 11.80 -11.81 -27.94
C PRO A 216 10.85 -12.15 -29.08
N GLN A 217 10.39 -11.13 -29.80
CA GLN A 217 9.79 -11.37 -31.10
C GLN A 217 10.94 -11.81 -31.99
N GLY A 218 10.88 -13.04 -32.53
CA GLY A 218 11.90 -13.55 -33.45
C GLY A 218 12.13 -12.56 -34.61
N PRO A 219 13.25 -12.71 -35.35
CA PRO A 219 13.53 -11.81 -36.47
C PRO A 219 12.30 -11.69 -37.37
N PRO A 220 11.95 -10.48 -37.85
CA PRO A 220 10.76 -10.26 -38.66
C PRO A 220 10.79 -11.27 -39.81
N ALA A 221 9.70 -12.02 -39.97
CA ALA A 221 9.60 -13.01 -41.01
C ALA A 221 9.92 -12.33 -42.35
N THR A 222 11.03 -12.72 -42.97
CA THR A 222 11.34 -12.32 -44.34
C THR A 222 10.25 -12.90 -45.22
N VAL A 223 9.25 -12.07 -45.55
CA VAL A 223 8.29 -12.39 -46.59
C VAL A 223 9.11 -12.49 -47.87
N ARG A 224 9.43 -13.71 -48.30
CA ARG A 224 9.94 -13.94 -49.65
C ARG A 224 8.82 -13.50 -50.59
N ALA A 225 9.07 -12.44 -51.35
CA ALA A 225 8.24 -12.08 -52.49
C ALA A 225 8.39 -13.22 -53.52
N GLU A 226 7.51 -14.22 -53.46
CA GLU A 226 7.27 -15.07 -54.61
C GLU A 226 6.55 -14.22 -55.64
N THR A 227 7.30 -13.78 -56.65
CA THR A 227 6.76 -13.27 -57.90
C THR A 227 5.87 -14.34 -58.52
N LEU A 228 4.56 -14.18 -58.39
CA LEU A 228 3.57 -14.86 -59.22
C LEU A 228 3.77 -14.38 -60.66
N GLU A 229 4.49 -15.17 -61.46
CA GLU A 229 4.48 -15.02 -62.92
C GLU A 229 3.05 -15.27 -63.42
N LEU A 230 2.37 -14.18 -63.81
CA LEU A 230 1.14 -14.24 -64.56
C LEU A 230 1.43 -14.88 -65.93
N THR A 231 1.15 -16.17 -66.08
CA THR A 231 1.04 -16.79 -67.41
C THR A 231 -0.10 -16.12 -68.17
N ARG A 232 0.24 -15.24 -69.11
CA ARG A 232 -0.71 -14.64 -70.06
C ARG A 232 -1.29 -15.75 -70.96
N LYS A 233 -2.61 -15.95 -70.93
CA LYS A 233 -3.32 -16.74 -71.94
C LYS A 233 -3.31 -16.01 -73.29
N PRO A 234 -3.19 -16.70 -74.43
CA PRO A 234 -3.27 -16.07 -75.75
C PRO A 234 -4.73 -15.70 -76.09
N GLU A 235 -4.92 -14.49 -76.63
CA GLU A 235 -6.23 -13.99 -77.09
C GLU A 235 -6.69 -14.65 -78.40
N PRO A 236 -8.00 -14.91 -78.58
CA PRO A 236 -8.52 -15.40 -79.86
C PRO A 236 -8.65 -14.26 -80.88
N GLY A 237 -8.11 -14.49 -82.08
CA GLY A 237 -8.04 -13.53 -83.17
C GLY A 237 -9.39 -12.99 -83.64
N ARG A 238 -9.46 -11.67 -83.85
CA ARG A 238 -10.64 -10.97 -84.37
C ARG A 238 -10.53 -10.86 -85.90
N SER A 239 -11.49 -11.45 -86.62
CA SER A 239 -11.55 -11.33 -88.08
C SER A 239 -11.98 -9.91 -88.49
N VAL A 240 -11.21 -9.32 -89.40
CA VAL A 240 -11.50 -8.00 -89.99
C VAL A 240 -12.30 -8.23 -91.27
N LYS A 241 -13.52 -7.69 -91.33
CA LYS A 241 -14.29 -7.60 -92.59
C LYS A 241 -13.89 -6.31 -93.34
N PRO A 242 -13.77 -6.35 -94.69
CA PRO A 242 -13.36 -5.19 -95.46
C PRO A 242 -14.51 -4.17 -95.59
N ARG A 243 -14.21 -2.89 -95.46
CA ARG A 243 -15.13 -1.78 -95.83
C ARG A 243 -14.86 -1.36 -97.27
N LYS A 244 -15.95 -1.19 -98.03
CA LYS A 244 -15.97 -0.75 -99.43
C LYS A 244 -15.54 0.72 -99.57
N ALA A 245 -14.94 1.02 -100.72
CA ALA A 245 -14.51 2.34 -101.17
C ALA A 245 -15.68 3.21 -101.68
N THR A 246 -15.61 4.50 -101.35
CA THR A 246 -16.08 5.66 -102.12
C THR A 246 -15.24 6.84 -101.68
#